data_AF-A0A657AVN0-F1
#
_entry.id   AF-A0A657AVN0-F1
#
_cell.length_a   1.000
_cell.length_b   1.000
_cell.length_c   1.000
_cell.angle_alpha   90.00
_cell.angle_beta   90.00
_cell.angle_gamma   90.00
#
_symmetry.space_group_name_H-M   'P 1'
#
loop_
_entity.id
_entity.type
_entity.pdbx_description
1 polymer ?
#
loop_
_entity_poly.entity_id
_entity_poly.type
_entity_poly.pdbx_seq_one_letter_code
_entity_poly.pdbx_strand_id
1 'polypeptide(L)'
;MFSVFRNKTDLPSNLEFEQIILELPEEQRSIDRDKTDLIIGVPQTEHNGYKVLDGIPRECTSVSILLGGKSLHILEALVKSGLPHQLRSICIGHCDYTPPGSSFNYEKAIEILSGTSFPLLEHLSLGIDELYCNRDGWAPSLLGDLTSLLESLHSVESLVIHGNFRLDRPILFKRLRNLEIITSDGEPLTSKTHDNLLTSGFSVLEDAWLSLGGSNISSYTFPDIFINAENLPHIKRLEIDGMYSCGQLKRFRESKLCNKSGIKVFSEELEENLNDSSC
;
A
#
# COMPACT_ATOMS: atom_id res chain seq x y z
N MET A 1 -4.90 2.17 53.01
CA MET A 1 -4.32 3.32 52.30
C MET A 1 -3.49 2.75 51.15
N PHE A 2 -4.13 2.48 50.01
CA PHE A 2 -3.45 1.93 48.83
C PHE A 2 -3.19 3.08 47.85
N SER A 3 -1.92 3.49 47.72
CA SER A 3 -1.53 4.44 46.69
C SER A 3 -1.43 3.71 45.36
N VAL A 4 -2.40 3.97 44.48
CA VAL A 4 -2.33 3.57 43.07
C VAL A 4 -1.28 4.47 42.41
N PHE A 5 -0.09 3.91 42.15
CA PHE A 5 0.87 4.51 41.22
C PHE A 5 0.23 4.50 39.83
N ARG A 6 -0.35 5.63 39.43
CA ARG A 6 -0.56 5.93 38.01
C ARG A 6 0.81 6.17 37.41
N ASN A 7 1.37 5.14 36.78
CA ASN A 7 2.41 5.34 35.77
C ASN A 7 1.79 6.22 34.67
N LYS A 8 2.05 7.53 34.72
CA LYS A 8 2.05 8.35 33.52
C LYS A 8 3.17 7.77 32.67
N THR A 9 2.84 6.89 31.74
CA THR A 9 3.69 6.67 30.58
C THR A 9 3.76 8.01 29.88
N ASP A 10 4.88 8.71 30.01
CA ASP A 10 5.16 9.91 29.24
C ASP A 10 5.02 9.52 27.77
N LEU A 11 3.91 9.95 27.16
CA LEU A 11 3.73 9.79 25.72
C LEU A 11 4.92 10.48 25.04
N PRO A 12 5.53 9.86 24.02
CA PRO A 12 6.60 10.50 23.28
C PRO A 12 6.16 11.90 22.82
N SER A 13 7.02 12.89 23.06
CA SER A 13 6.72 14.27 22.70
C SER A 13 6.61 14.39 21.17
N ASN A 14 5.52 14.99 20.68
CA ASN A 14 5.38 15.31 19.25
C ASN A 14 6.29 16.46 18.80
N LEU A 15 7.02 17.10 19.74
CA LEU A 15 7.78 18.32 19.49
C LEU A 15 8.84 18.17 18.40
N GLU A 16 9.58 17.05 18.37
CA GLU A 16 10.62 16.80 17.36
C GLU A 16 10.00 16.63 15.96
N PHE A 17 8.92 15.86 15.86
CA PHE A 17 8.19 15.69 14.60
C PHE A 17 7.60 17.02 14.11
N GLU A 18 6.97 17.78 15.00
CA GLU A 18 6.41 19.10 14.68
C GLU A 18 7.49 20.08 14.20
N GLN A 19 8.66 20.12 14.85
CA GLN A 19 9.79 20.94 14.42
C GLN A 19 10.26 20.57 13.02
N ILE A 20 10.45 19.28 12.74
CA ILE A 20 10.89 18.81 11.42
C ILE A 20 9.89 19.20 10.32
N ILE A 21 8.59 19.06 10.57
CA ILE A 21 7.57 19.47 9.59
C ILE A 21 7.56 21.00 9.41
N LEU A 22 7.74 21.77 10.49
CA LEU A 22 7.80 23.23 10.43
C LEU A 22 9.10 23.78 9.82
N GLU A 23 10.13 22.96 9.65
CA GLU A 23 11.35 23.30 8.91
C GLU A 23 11.24 23.03 7.40
N LEU A 24 10.23 22.28 6.95
CA LEU A 24 9.98 22.09 5.53
C LEU A 24 9.57 23.40 4.84
N PRO A 25 9.93 23.56 3.55
CA PRO A 25 9.41 24.65 2.74
C PRO A 25 7.88 24.72 2.80
N GLU A 26 7.32 25.93 2.80
CA GLU A 26 5.88 26.16 2.96
C GLU A 26 5.06 25.43 1.90
N GLU A 27 5.58 25.36 0.68
CA GLU A 27 5.04 24.63 -0.45
C GLU A 27 5.12 23.10 -0.34
N GLN A 28 5.70 22.55 0.74
CA GLN A 28 5.77 21.12 1.00
C GLN A 28 4.99 20.70 2.25
N ARG A 29 4.39 21.65 2.98
CA ARG A 29 3.61 21.37 4.19
C ARG A 29 2.17 21.84 4.03
N SER A 30 1.30 20.88 3.75
CA SER A 30 -0.12 21.11 3.49
C SER A 30 -0.98 20.42 4.55
N ILE A 31 -2.14 20.98 4.80
CA ILE A 31 -3.19 20.34 5.59
C ILE A 31 -4.50 20.40 4.81
N ASP A 32 -5.28 19.32 4.89
CA ASP A 32 -6.61 19.30 4.30
C ASP A 32 -7.55 20.32 4.98
N ARG A 33 -8.60 20.73 4.27
CA ARG A 33 -9.56 21.77 4.66
C ARG A 33 -10.20 21.52 6.03
N ASP A 34 -10.43 20.26 6.36
CA ASP A 34 -11.08 19.82 7.60
C ASP A 34 -10.10 19.60 8.77
N LYS A 35 -8.80 19.85 8.56
CA LYS A 35 -7.73 19.84 9.56
C LYS A 35 -7.45 18.51 10.28
N THR A 36 -7.87 17.38 9.73
CA THR A 36 -7.56 16.05 10.31
C THR A 36 -6.39 15.35 9.62
N ASP A 37 -6.05 15.80 8.42
CA ASP A 37 -5.18 15.09 7.49
C ASP A 37 -3.93 15.93 7.21
N LEU A 38 -2.78 15.42 7.67
CA LEU A 38 -1.48 16.01 7.43
C LEU A 38 -0.96 15.54 6.06
N ILE A 39 -0.72 16.48 5.14
CA ILE A 39 -0.26 16.17 3.78
C ILE A 39 1.10 16.84 3.55
N ILE A 40 2.12 16.03 3.33
CA ILE A 40 3.50 16.49 3.16
C ILE A 40 3.96 16.18 1.74
N GLY A 41 4.59 17.16 1.08
CA GLY A 41 5.13 17.05 -0.28
C GLY A 41 4.25 17.62 -1.39
N VAL A 42 3.03 18.06 -1.06
CA VAL A 42 2.10 18.65 -2.03
C VAL A 42 2.00 20.16 -1.82
N PRO A 43 2.21 20.98 -2.87
CA PRO A 43 2.06 22.42 -2.78
C PRO A 43 0.61 22.84 -2.63
N GLN A 44 0.46 24.00 -2.00
CA GLN A 44 -0.82 24.64 -1.84
C GLN A 44 -1.29 25.15 -3.20
N THR A 45 -2.52 24.79 -3.55
CA THR A 45 -3.20 25.34 -4.72
C THR A 45 -4.65 25.61 -4.35
N GLU A 46 -5.24 26.68 -4.90
CA GLU A 46 -6.68 26.94 -4.72
C GLU A 46 -7.55 25.77 -5.20
N HIS A 47 -7.05 25.05 -6.22
CA HIS A 47 -7.70 23.87 -6.80
C HIS A 47 -7.80 22.72 -5.80
N ASN A 48 -6.70 22.36 -5.14
CA ASN A 48 -6.67 21.28 -4.15
C ASN A 48 -7.29 21.70 -2.82
N GLY A 49 -7.31 23.01 -2.54
CA GLY A 49 -7.95 23.55 -1.37
C GLY A 49 -7.19 23.43 -0.06
N TYR A 50 -5.94 22.99 -0.12
CA TYR A 50 -5.06 22.82 1.03
C TYR A 50 -4.61 24.15 1.61
N LYS A 51 -4.34 24.14 2.92
CA LYS A 51 -3.82 25.29 3.66
C LYS A 51 -2.39 25.04 4.11
N VAL A 52 -1.67 26.13 4.41
CA VAL A 52 -0.38 26.05 5.12
C VAL A 52 -0.60 25.34 6.45
N LEU A 53 0.24 24.36 6.74
CA LEU A 53 0.32 23.79 8.08
C LEU A 53 1.07 24.75 9.02
N ASP A 54 0.38 25.25 10.04
CA ASP A 54 0.92 26.12 11.11
C ASP A 54 1.23 25.36 12.41
N GLY A 55 0.78 24.12 12.52
CA GLY A 55 1.07 23.18 13.61
C GLY A 55 0.35 21.85 13.37
N ILE A 56 0.79 20.79 14.05
CA ILE A 56 0.17 19.46 13.86
C ILE A 56 -1.20 19.45 14.57
N PRO A 57 -2.29 19.06 13.88
CA PRO A 57 -3.59 18.96 14.51
C PRO A 57 -3.57 17.94 15.65
N ARG A 58 -4.16 18.31 16.79
CA ARG A 58 -4.29 17.39 17.93
C ARG A 58 -5.08 16.14 17.56
N GLU A 59 -6.05 16.30 16.68
CA GLU A 59 -6.94 15.23 16.19
C GLU A 59 -6.42 14.62 14.88
N CYS A 60 -5.12 14.76 14.57
CA CYS A 60 -4.54 14.17 13.37
C CYS A 60 -4.66 12.64 13.38
N THR A 61 -5.48 12.11 12.48
CA THR A 61 -5.71 10.66 12.31
C THR A 61 -5.17 10.15 10.98
N SER A 62 -4.67 11.03 10.11
CA SER A 62 -4.25 10.69 8.75
C SER A 62 -2.98 11.44 8.41
N VAL A 63 -2.00 10.72 7.87
CA VAL A 63 -0.72 11.28 7.43
C VAL A 63 -0.40 10.76 6.03
N SER A 64 -0.19 11.69 5.11
CA SER A 64 0.30 11.43 3.75
C SER A 64 1.67 12.06 3.58
N ILE A 65 2.69 11.26 3.23
CA ILE A 65 4.04 11.72 2.94
C ILE A 65 4.37 11.38 1.49
N LEU A 66 4.27 12.40 0.63
CA LEU A 66 4.39 12.33 -0.83
C LEU A 66 5.69 12.99 -1.33
N LEU A 67 6.81 12.66 -0.68
CA LEU A 67 8.14 13.21 -0.97
C LEU A 67 9.10 12.19 -1.61
N GLY A 68 8.60 11.00 -1.98
CA GLY A 68 9.42 9.88 -2.44
C GLY A 68 10.47 9.44 -1.41
N GLY A 69 11.62 8.97 -1.87
CA GLY A 69 12.72 8.49 -1.02
C GLY A 69 13.37 9.55 -0.11
N LYS A 70 13.01 10.84 -0.23
CA LYS A 70 13.52 11.92 0.65
C LYS A 70 12.80 11.99 2.01
N SER A 71 11.71 11.24 2.16
CA SER A 71 10.84 11.24 3.33
C SER A 71 11.42 10.57 4.59
N LEU A 72 12.57 9.89 4.51
CA LEU A 72 13.04 9.01 5.59
C LEU A 72 13.15 9.70 6.95
N HIS A 73 13.77 10.87 7.04
CA HIS A 73 13.93 11.61 8.30
C HIS A 73 12.58 12.05 8.91
N ILE A 74 11.60 12.41 8.07
CA ILE A 74 10.24 12.74 8.49
C ILE A 74 9.55 11.50 9.04
N LEU A 75 9.70 10.37 8.36
CA LEU A 75 9.11 9.10 8.77
C LEU A 75 9.72 8.61 10.09
N GLU A 76 11.04 8.71 10.26
CA GLU A 76 11.73 8.39 11.52
C GLU A 76 11.20 9.23 12.68
N ALA A 77 10.94 10.52 12.46
CA ALA A 77 10.36 11.40 13.47
C ALA A 77 8.88 11.07 13.75
N LEU A 78 8.10 10.76 12.71
CA LEU A 78 6.70 10.34 12.85
C LEU A 78 6.58 9.11 13.75
N VAL A 79 7.36 8.06 13.50
CA VAL A 79 7.25 6.81 14.26
C VAL A 79 7.73 6.93 15.70
N LYS A 80 8.61 7.89 15.99
CA LYS A 80 9.06 8.22 17.36
C LYS A 80 8.08 9.13 18.10
N SER A 81 7.12 9.74 17.40
CA SER A 81 6.11 10.62 18.00
C SER A 81 5.01 9.83 18.73
N GLY A 82 4.06 10.53 19.35
CA GLY A 82 2.85 9.94 19.90
C GLY A 82 1.79 9.56 18.85
N LEU A 83 1.92 10.06 17.61
CA LEU A 83 0.89 9.91 16.57
C LEU A 83 0.58 8.46 16.15
N PRO A 84 1.53 7.52 16.03
CA PRO A 84 1.23 6.16 15.58
C PRO A 84 0.07 5.46 16.29
N HIS A 85 -0.19 5.81 17.56
CA HIS A 85 -1.27 5.24 18.36
C HIS A 85 -2.68 5.73 18.00
N GLN A 86 -2.79 6.83 17.27
CA GLN A 86 -4.06 7.43 16.85
C GLN A 86 -4.29 7.44 15.33
N LEU A 87 -3.25 7.14 14.54
CA LEU A 87 -3.37 7.10 13.09
C LEU A 87 -4.31 5.99 12.63
N ARG A 88 -5.23 6.38 11.75
CA ARG A 88 -6.17 5.53 11.03
C ARG A 88 -5.80 5.38 9.56
N SER A 89 -5.09 6.35 8.99
CA SER A 89 -4.63 6.33 7.61
C SER A 89 -3.16 6.74 7.50
N ILE A 90 -2.40 5.98 6.72
CA ILE A 90 -1.03 6.30 6.33
C ILE A 90 -0.92 6.14 4.82
N CYS A 91 -0.44 7.18 4.14
CA CYS A 91 -0.06 7.13 2.73
C CYS A 91 1.42 7.51 2.59
N ILE A 92 2.21 6.64 1.98
CA ILE A 92 3.61 6.88 1.64
C ILE A 92 3.78 6.75 0.14
N GLY A 93 4.34 7.76 -0.49
CA GLY A 93 4.53 7.74 -1.93
C GLY A 93 5.27 8.99 -2.41
N HIS A 94 4.93 9.38 -3.62
CA HIS A 94 5.40 10.59 -4.26
C HIS A 94 4.26 11.24 -5.04
N CYS A 95 4.55 12.42 -5.54
CA CYS A 95 3.67 13.14 -6.43
C CYS A 95 4.47 13.84 -7.53
N ASP A 96 3.79 14.35 -8.56
CA ASP A 96 4.39 15.05 -9.70
C ASP A 96 5.32 16.22 -9.38
N TYR A 97 5.16 16.83 -8.19
CA TYR A 97 6.00 17.91 -7.69
C TYR A 97 7.37 17.42 -7.17
N THR A 98 7.54 16.11 -7.06
CA THR A 98 8.80 15.48 -6.72
C THR A 98 9.76 15.60 -7.92
N PRO A 99 11.01 16.07 -7.73
CA PRO A 99 11.94 16.25 -8.84
C PRO A 99 12.17 14.95 -9.64
N PRO A 100 12.24 15.02 -10.99
CA PRO A 100 12.60 13.89 -11.84
C PRO A 100 13.93 13.25 -11.41
N GLY A 101 14.02 11.92 -11.43
CA GLY A 101 15.23 11.18 -11.07
C GLY A 101 15.42 10.92 -9.57
N SER A 102 14.39 11.15 -8.75
CA SER A 102 14.35 10.62 -7.39
C SER A 102 14.20 9.09 -7.45
N SER A 103 15.02 8.37 -6.69
CA SER A 103 14.86 6.91 -6.56
C SER A 103 13.63 6.62 -5.70
N PHE A 104 12.66 5.89 -6.25
CA PHE A 104 11.47 5.43 -5.53
C PHE A 104 11.75 4.13 -4.77
N ASN A 105 12.91 4.06 -4.11
CA ASN A 105 13.24 2.99 -3.19
C ASN A 105 12.75 3.38 -1.79
N TYR A 106 11.75 2.64 -1.30
CA TYR A 106 11.12 2.78 0.00
C TYR A 106 11.53 1.68 0.99
N GLU A 107 12.55 0.86 0.70
CA GLU A 107 12.96 -0.27 1.56
C GLU A 107 13.20 0.19 3.00
N LYS A 108 13.98 1.26 3.18
CA LYS A 108 14.22 1.87 4.50
C LYS A 108 12.96 2.42 5.15
N ALA A 109 12.03 2.96 4.34
CA ALA A 109 10.75 3.44 4.85
C ALA A 109 9.91 2.27 5.39
N ILE A 110 9.88 1.14 4.67
CA ILE A 110 9.23 -0.09 5.12
C ILE A 110 9.89 -0.66 6.37
N GLU A 111 11.23 -0.63 6.46
CA GLU A 111 11.95 -1.05 7.68
C GLU A 111 11.53 -0.21 8.90
N ILE A 112 11.44 1.12 8.76
CA ILE A 112 11.00 2.04 9.81
C ILE A 112 9.56 1.74 10.24
N LEU A 113 8.64 1.59 9.26
CA LEU A 113 7.24 1.28 9.53
C LEU A 113 7.07 -0.08 10.21
N SER A 114 7.82 -1.09 9.76
CA SER A 114 7.80 -2.46 10.32
C SER A 114 8.20 -2.49 11.80
N GLY A 115 9.03 -1.54 12.25
CA GLY A 115 9.46 -1.41 13.64
C GLY A 115 8.44 -0.74 14.56
N THR A 116 7.27 -0.34 14.05
CA THR A 116 6.32 0.54 14.75
C THR A 116 4.92 -0.07 14.80
N SER A 117 4.24 0.08 15.94
CA SER A 117 2.87 -0.38 16.12
C SER A 117 1.86 0.69 15.73
N PHE A 118 0.92 0.35 14.85
CA PHE A 118 -0.20 1.21 14.46
C PHE A 118 -1.55 0.55 14.81
N PRO A 119 -1.97 0.59 16.08
CA PRO A 119 -3.09 -0.22 16.57
C PRO A 119 -4.45 0.13 15.95
N LEU A 120 -4.61 1.37 15.47
CA LEU A 120 -5.85 1.88 14.90
C LEU A 120 -5.80 2.05 13.37
N LEU A 121 -4.74 1.58 12.71
CA LEU A 121 -4.58 1.77 11.27
C LEU A 121 -5.63 0.96 10.51
N GLU A 122 -6.46 1.66 9.76
CA GLU A 122 -7.54 1.13 8.92
C GLU A 122 -7.16 1.19 7.44
N HIS A 123 -6.37 2.19 7.04
CA HIS A 123 -5.95 2.42 5.66
C HIS A 123 -4.43 2.53 5.56
N LEU A 124 -3.84 1.74 4.67
CA LEU A 124 -2.42 1.85 4.34
C LEU A 124 -2.23 1.90 2.83
N SER A 125 -1.53 2.92 2.37
CA SER A 125 -1.14 3.11 0.98
C SER A 125 0.37 3.27 0.86
N LEU A 126 1.01 2.45 0.02
CA LEU A 126 2.48 2.39 -0.12
C LEU A 126 2.90 2.53 -1.58
N GLY A 127 3.93 3.34 -1.82
CA GLY A 127 4.53 3.54 -3.15
C GLY A 127 3.64 4.31 -4.12
N ILE A 128 2.65 5.04 -3.60
CA ILE A 128 1.66 5.74 -4.42
C ILE A 128 2.33 6.79 -5.31
N ASP A 129 1.78 6.94 -6.51
CA ASP A 129 2.08 8.00 -7.46
C ASP A 129 0.84 8.91 -7.59
N GLU A 130 0.78 9.97 -6.76
CA GLU A 130 -0.35 10.91 -6.77
C GLU A 130 -0.15 11.96 -7.88
N LEU A 131 -1.01 11.89 -8.89
CA LEU A 131 -1.03 12.82 -10.02
C LEU A 131 -1.86 14.05 -9.67
N TYR A 132 -1.20 15.17 -9.40
CA TYR A 132 -1.84 16.47 -9.16
C TYR A 132 -1.80 17.38 -10.40
N CYS A 133 -1.08 16.98 -11.43
CA CYS A 133 -1.08 17.65 -12.73
C CYS A 133 -1.19 16.62 -13.85
N ASN A 134 -1.56 17.08 -15.06
CA ASN A 134 -1.58 16.21 -16.24
C ASN A 134 -0.16 15.92 -16.71
N ARG A 135 0.57 15.10 -15.97
CA ARG A 135 1.89 14.61 -16.33
C ARG A 135 1.83 13.09 -16.43
N ASP A 136 2.51 12.57 -17.45
CA ASP A 136 2.80 11.15 -17.54
C ASP A 136 3.91 10.85 -16.53
N GLY A 137 3.55 10.14 -15.47
CA GLY A 137 4.48 9.71 -14.45
C GLY A 137 3.88 8.47 -13.83
N TRP A 138 4.29 7.30 -14.31
CA TRP A 138 4.27 6.11 -13.48
C TRP A 138 5.72 5.77 -13.22
N ALA A 139 6.21 6.06 -12.03
CA ALA A 139 7.58 5.71 -11.70
C ALA A 139 7.63 4.37 -10.93
N PRO A 140 8.47 3.41 -11.37
CA PRO A 140 8.58 2.13 -10.70
C PRO A 140 9.10 2.33 -9.28
N SER A 141 8.29 1.92 -8.30
CA SER A 141 8.63 1.94 -6.87
C SER A 141 9.17 0.59 -6.42
N LEU A 142 10.20 0.58 -5.57
CA LEU A 142 10.72 -0.60 -4.90
C LEU A 142 10.44 -0.47 -3.40
N LEU A 143 9.56 -1.32 -2.87
CA LEU A 143 9.15 -1.30 -1.47
C LEU A 143 10.00 -2.23 -0.58
N GLY A 144 10.59 -3.28 -1.15
CA GLY A 144 11.31 -4.29 -0.38
C GLY A 144 10.39 -5.31 0.28
N ASP A 145 10.79 -5.81 1.45
CA ASP A 145 10.06 -6.84 2.17
C ASP A 145 8.95 -6.28 3.05
N LEU A 146 7.70 -6.57 2.69
CA LEU A 146 6.52 -6.11 3.42
C LEU A 146 6.07 -7.10 4.51
N THR A 147 6.70 -8.27 4.63
CA THR A 147 6.20 -9.39 5.45
C THR A 147 5.92 -8.96 6.89
N SER A 148 6.93 -8.42 7.59
CA SER A 148 6.81 -8.04 9.01
C SER A 148 5.82 -6.89 9.21
N LEU A 149 5.81 -5.90 8.31
CA LEU A 149 4.86 -4.80 8.35
C LEU A 149 3.44 -5.34 8.28
N LEU A 150 3.09 -6.09 7.24
CA LEU A 150 1.73 -6.58 7.02
C LEU A 150 1.27 -7.57 8.10
N GLU A 151 2.18 -8.39 8.66
CA GLU A 151 1.85 -9.28 9.80
C GLU A 151 1.37 -8.50 11.04
N SER A 152 1.93 -7.31 11.27
CA SER A 152 1.60 -6.47 12.44
C SER A 152 0.27 -5.71 12.31
N LEU A 153 -0.25 -5.57 11.08
CA LEU A 153 -1.39 -4.70 10.76
C LEU A 153 -2.73 -5.40 10.92
N HIS A 154 -3.13 -5.62 12.17
CA HIS A 154 -4.34 -6.39 12.49
C HIS A 154 -5.66 -5.63 12.26
N SER A 155 -5.62 -4.31 12.18
CA SER A 155 -6.80 -3.44 12.06
C SER A 155 -7.09 -2.99 10.62
N VAL A 156 -6.18 -3.24 9.68
CA VAL A 156 -6.27 -2.70 8.31
C VAL A 156 -7.46 -3.28 7.57
N GLU A 157 -8.25 -2.38 6.99
CA GLU A 157 -9.44 -2.65 6.19
C GLU A 157 -9.22 -2.34 4.70
N SER A 158 -8.28 -1.44 4.38
CA SER A 158 -7.88 -1.09 3.01
C SER A 158 -6.37 -1.06 2.85
N LEU A 159 -5.85 -1.79 1.86
CA LEU A 159 -4.43 -1.85 1.55
C LEU A 159 -4.20 -1.54 0.07
N VAL A 160 -3.37 -0.53 -0.19
CA VAL A 160 -2.93 -0.16 -1.54
C VAL A 160 -1.41 -0.27 -1.61
N ILE A 161 -0.91 -1.02 -2.58
CA ILE A 161 0.52 -1.25 -2.80
C ILE A 161 0.84 -0.97 -4.26
N HIS A 162 1.58 0.10 -4.51
CA HIS A 162 2.10 0.44 -5.83
C HIS A 162 3.62 0.22 -5.85
N GLY A 163 4.08 -0.59 -6.79
CA GLY A 163 5.49 -0.98 -6.94
C GLY A 163 5.82 -2.41 -6.51
N ASN A 164 7.09 -2.74 -6.64
CA ASN A 164 7.63 -4.08 -6.43
C ASN A 164 7.93 -4.35 -4.96
N PHE A 165 7.59 -5.55 -4.49
CA PHE A 165 7.78 -5.95 -3.11
C PHE A 165 8.11 -7.44 -2.99
N ARG A 166 8.48 -7.85 -1.78
CA ARG A 166 8.68 -9.24 -1.38
C ARG A 166 7.71 -9.62 -0.26
N LEU A 167 7.20 -10.85 -0.33
CA LEU A 167 6.59 -11.55 0.79
C LEU A 167 7.31 -12.88 0.99
N ASP A 168 7.81 -13.10 2.21
CA ASP A 168 8.53 -14.32 2.55
C ASP A 168 7.62 -15.48 2.99
N ARG A 169 6.40 -15.16 3.40
CA ARG A 169 5.35 -16.13 3.75
C ARG A 169 3.96 -15.54 3.51
N PRO A 170 2.91 -16.37 3.48
CA PRO A 170 1.53 -15.88 3.40
C PRO A 170 1.11 -15.14 4.67
N ILE A 171 0.28 -14.11 4.52
CA ILE A 171 -0.21 -13.27 5.62
C ILE A 171 -1.68 -13.58 5.91
N LEU A 172 -2.10 -13.49 7.18
CA LEU A 172 -3.51 -13.60 7.56
C LEU A 172 -4.13 -12.22 7.79
N PHE A 173 -4.93 -11.76 6.85
CA PHE A 173 -5.73 -10.55 6.94
C PHE A 173 -7.12 -10.85 7.49
N LYS A 174 -7.35 -10.44 8.73
CA LYS A 174 -8.64 -10.67 9.42
C LYS A 174 -9.71 -9.63 9.09
N ARG A 175 -9.31 -8.41 8.74
CA ARG A 175 -10.21 -7.26 8.58
C ARG A 175 -10.14 -6.59 7.20
N LEU A 176 -9.17 -6.99 6.36
CA LEU A 176 -8.99 -6.40 5.03
C LEU A 176 -10.20 -6.65 4.15
N ARG A 177 -10.82 -5.56 3.68
CA ARG A 177 -11.99 -5.55 2.79
C ARG A 177 -11.63 -5.16 1.37
N ASN A 178 -10.67 -4.25 1.21
CA ASN A 178 -10.21 -3.74 -0.08
C ASN A 178 -8.71 -3.96 -0.23
N LEU A 179 -8.31 -4.54 -1.37
CA LEU A 179 -6.92 -4.75 -1.74
C LEU A 179 -6.66 -4.21 -3.13
N GLU A 180 -5.66 -3.36 -3.26
CA GLU A 180 -5.15 -2.93 -4.55
C GLU A 180 -3.63 -3.15 -4.58
N ILE A 181 -3.17 -3.85 -5.61
CA ILE A 181 -1.75 -4.06 -5.86
C ILE A 181 -1.49 -3.78 -7.33
N ILE A 182 -0.61 -2.83 -7.60
CA ILE A 182 -0.16 -2.49 -8.94
C ILE A 182 1.37 -2.53 -8.95
N THR A 183 1.95 -3.52 -9.61
CA THR A 183 3.40 -3.61 -9.77
C THR A 183 3.79 -3.00 -11.11
N SER A 184 4.97 -2.35 -11.17
CA SER A 184 5.47 -1.77 -12.42
C SER A 184 5.95 -2.85 -13.40
N ASP A 185 5.96 -2.50 -14.70
CA ASP A 185 6.51 -3.32 -15.81
C ASP A 185 8.03 -3.59 -15.73
N GLY A 186 8.68 -3.17 -14.64
CA GLY A 186 10.09 -3.42 -14.39
C GLY A 186 10.38 -4.86 -13.97
N GLU A 187 10.91 -5.05 -12.77
CA GLU A 187 11.17 -6.40 -12.26
C GLU A 187 9.86 -7.06 -11.82
N PRO A 188 9.50 -8.24 -12.34
CA PRO A 188 8.30 -8.94 -11.90
C PRO A 188 8.46 -9.41 -10.45
N LEU A 189 7.33 -9.65 -9.78
CA LEU A 189 7.36 -10.36 -8.50
C LEU A 189 8.02 -11.73 -8.67
N THR A 190 8.74 -12.16 -7.65
CA THR A 190 9.20 -13.56 -7.61
C THR A 190 8.00 -14.50 -7.51
N SER A 191 8.09 -15.71 -8.09
CA SER A 191 7.04 -16.73 -7.96
C SER A 191 6.70 -17.00 -6.49
N LYS A 192 7.71 -16.98 -5.60
CA LYS A 192 7.50 -17.10 -4.15
C LYS A 192 6.61 -15.99 -3.59
N THR A 193 6.86 -14.73 -3.95
CA THR A 193 6.05 -13.59 -3.48
C THR A 193 4.64 -13.65 -4.03
N HIS A 194 4.51 -13.96 -5.33
CA HIS A 194 3.22 -14.19 -5.97
C HIS A 194 2.41 -15.30 -5.25
N ASP A 195 3.02 -16.47 -5.02
CA ASP A 195 2.36 -17.58 -4.35
C ASP A 195 1.98 -17.22 -2.91
N ASN A 196 2.86 -16.55 -2.17
CA ASN A 196 2.57 -16.08 -0.81
C ASN A 196 1.41 -15.07 -0.78
N LEU A 197 1.35 -14.16 -1.74
CA LEU A 197 0.22 -13.23 -1.89
C LEU A 197 -1.08 -14.01 -2.14
N LEU A 198 -1.11 -14.89 -3.14
CA LEU A 198 -2.33 -15.61 -3.50
C LEU A 198 -2.75 -16.70 -2.52
N THR A 199 -1.84 -17.17 -1.65
CA THR A 199 -2.14 -18.12 -0.56
C THR A 199 -2.40 -17.43 0.79
N SER A 200 -2.27 -16.10 0.86
CA SER A 200 -2.60 -15.32 2.06
C SER A 200 -4.08 -15.49 2.42
N GLY A 201 -4.40 -15.45 3.72
CA GLY A 201 -5.75 -15.67 4.22
C GLY A 201 -6.53 -14.35 4.28
N PHE A 202 -7.65 -14.26 3.56
CA PHE A 202 -8.47 -13.05 3.49
C PHE A 202 -9.87 -13.32 4.03
N SER A 203 -10.04 -13.12 5.34
CA SER A 203 -11.26 -13.57 6.03
C SER A 203 -12.51 -12.78 5.66
N VAL A 204 -12.37 -11.54 5.18
CA VAL A 204 -13.49 -10.63 4.88
C VAL A 204 -13.26 -9.78 3.63
N LEU A 205 -12.30 -10.14 2.77
CA LEU A 205 -11.99 -9.36 1.57
C LEU A 205 -13.18 -9.40 0.61
N GLU A 206 -13.60 -8.22 0.16
CA GLU A 206 -14.75 -8.03 -0.72
C GLU A 206 -14.31 -7.62 -2.12
N ASP A 207 -13.28 -6.76 -2.21
CA ASP A 207 -12.81 -6.19 -3.46
C ASP A 207 -11.29 -6.30 -3.58
N ALA A 208 -10.82 -6.78 -4.72
CA ALA A 208 -9.41 -6.91 -5.03
C ALA A 208 -9.10 -6.48 -6.47
N TRP A 209 -8.08 -5.65 -6.66
CA TRP A 209 -7.47 -5.37 -7.94
C TRP A 209 -5.97 -5.67 -7.89
N LEU A 210 -5.53 -6.64 -8.68
CA LEU A 210 -4.18 -7.15 -8.70
C LEU A 210 -3.61 -7.02 -10.11
N SER A 211 -2.88 -5.95 -10.38
CA SER A 211 -2.08 -5.79 -11.60
C SER A 211 -0.66 -6.26 -11.32
N LEU A 212 -0.44 -7.57 -11.43
CA LEU A 212 0.80 -8.25 -11.09
C LEU A 212 1.61 -8.43 -12.37
N GLY A 213 2.27 -7.35 -12.79
CA GLY A 213 3.13 -7.29 -13.97
C GLY A 213 4.02 -8.53 -14.13
N GLY A 214 4.36 -8.85 -15.37
CA GLY A 214 5.16 -10.01 -15.74
C GLY A 214 6.22 -9.65 -16.76
N SER A 215 7.28 -10.44 -16.79
CA SER A 215 8.18 -10.50 -17.94
C SER A 215 8.00 -11.84 -18.62
N ASN A 216 8.36 -11.94 -19.89
CA ASN A 216 8.35 -13.19 -20.69
C ASN A 216 9.10 -14.38 -20.04
N ILE A 217 9.86 -14.15 -18.97
CA ILE A 217 10.69 -15.13 -18.26
C ILE A 217 9.95 -15.71 -17.03
N SER A 218 9.00 -14.96 -16.44
CA SER A 218 8.31 -15.33 -15.20
C SER A 218 6.87 -15.68 -15.51
N SER A 219 6.57 -16.97 -15.60
CA SER A 219 5.19 -17.42 -15.76
C SER A 219 4.64 -17.89 -14.40
N TYR A 220 3.63 -17.19 -13.89
CA TYR A 220 3.03 -17.51 -12.61
C TYR A 220 2.07 -18.70 -12.72
N THR A 221 1.85 -19.37 -11.60
CA THR A 221 0.79 -20.39 -11.48
C THR A 221 -0.20 -19.98 -10.41
N PHE A 222 -1.47 -20.36 -10.56
CA PHE A 222 -2.44 -20.13 -9.50
C PHE A 222 -2.38 -21.26 -8.46
N PRO A 223 -2.21 -20.93 -7.16
CA PRO A 223 -2.31 -21.92 -6.09
C PRO A 223 -3.73 -22.51 -5.99
N ASP A 224 -3.84 -23.79 -5.60
CA ASP A 224 -5.14 -24.47 -5.48
C ASP A 224 -6.09 -23.79 -4.50
N ILE A 225 -5.57 -23.33 -3.36
CA ILE A 225 -6.34 -22.63 -2.33
C ILE A 225 -7.03 -21.37 -2.88
N PHE A 226 -6.34 -20.65 -3.78
CA PHE A 226 -6.81 -19.43 -4.41
C PHE A 226 -7.93 -19.75 -5.42
N ILE A 227 -7.68 -20.66 -6.37
CA ILE A 227 -8.68 -21.00 -7.40
C ILE A 227 -9.93 -21.68 -6.81
N ASN A 228 -9.79 -22.36 -5.66
CA ASN A 228 -10.93 -22.93 -4.94
C ASN A 228 -11.66 -21.91 -4.04
N ALA A 229 -11.17 -20.67 -3.98
CA ALA A 229 -11.68 -19.58 -3.14
C ALA A 229 -11.69 -19.89 -1.63
N GLU A 230 -10.82 -20.79 -1.18
CA GLU A 230 -10.75 -21.24 0.22
C GLU A 230 -10.24 -20.14 1.14
N ASN A 231 -9.32 -19.31 0.63
CA ASN A 231 -8.78 -18.15 1.34
C ASN A 231 -9.53 -16.85 1.06
N LEU A 232 -10.57 -16.87 0.23
CA LEU A 232 -11.36 -15.71 -0.22
C LEU A 232 -12.88 -15.97 -0.10
N PRO A 233 -13.40 -16.30 1.09
CA PRO A 233 -14.80 -16.67 1.26
C PRO A 233 -15.78 -15.57 0.84
N HIS A 234 -15.45 -14.29 1.08
CA HIS A 234 -16.36 -13.15 0.91
C HIS A 234 -16.11 -12.28 -0.32
N ILE A 235 -15.18 -12.68 -1.20
CA ILE A 235 -14.83 -11.90 -2.40
C ILE A 235 -16.05 -11.69 -3.29
N LYS A 236 -16.26 -10.45 -3.72
CA LYS A 236 -17.35 -10.01 -4.60
C LYS A 236 -16.82 -9.52 -5.93
N ARG A 237 -15.70 -8.77 -5.90
CA ARG A 237 -15.00 -8.32 -7.11
C ARG A 237 -13.54 -8.70 -7.00
N LEU A 238 -13.05 -9.31 -8.05
CA LEU A 238 -11.64 -9.59 -8.25
C LEU A 238 -11.33 -9.19 -9.68
N GLU A 239 -10.35 -8.32 -9.84
CA GLU A 239 -9.69 -8.00 -11.09
C GLU A 239 -8.23 -8.43 -10.92
N ILE A 240 -7.77 -9.30 -11.81
CA ILE A 240 -6.40 -9.79 -11.78
C ILE A 240 -5.84 -9.76 -13.19
N ASP A 241 -4.64 -9.24 -13.31
CA ASP A 241 -3.84 -9.15 -14.52
C ASP A 241 -2.39 -9.57 -14.21
N GLY A 242 -1.73 -10.18 -15.19
CA GLY A 242 -0.37 -10.69 -15.06
C GLY A 242 -0.04 -11.79 -16.07
N MET A 243 1.23 -12.21 -16.10
CA MET A 243 1.72 -13.26 -17.00
C MET A 243 1.70 -14.64 -16.35
N TYR A 244 0.88 -15.55 -16.87
CA TYR A 244 0.68 -16.87 -16.29
C TYR A 244 1.18 -17.99 -17.21
N SER A 245 1.60 -19.11 -16.63
CA SER A 245 2.01 -20.28 -17.42
C SER A 245 0.86 -20.79 -18.29
N CYS A 246 1.20 -21.43 -19.41
CA CYS A 246 0.24 -22.07 -20.30
C CYS A 246 -0.83 -22.86 -19.53
N GLY A 247 -2.10 -22.66 -19.90
CA GLY A 247 -3.26 -23.34 -19.32
C GLY A 247 -3.72 -22.81 -17.96
N GLN A 248 -2.94 -21.96 -17.26
CA GLN A 248 -3.33 -21.43 -15.95
C GLN A 248 -4.52 -20.49 -16.02
N LEU A 249 -4.60 -19.62 -17.03
CA LEU A 249 -5.77 -18.77 -17.24
C LEU A 249 -7.04 -19.58 -17.52
N LYS A 250 -6.92 -20.67 -18.29
CA LYS A 250 -8.03 -21.61 -18.51
C LYS A 250 -8.45 -22.28 -17.21
N ARG A 251 -7.49 -22.83 -16.45
CA ARG A 251 -7.72 -23.43 -15.13
C ARG A 251 -8.38 -22.44 -14.16
N PHE A 252 -7.99 -21.16 -14.19
CA PHE A 252 -8.59 -20.12 -13.38
C PHE A 252 -10.03 -19.81 -13.79
N ARG A 253 -10.31 -19.68 -15.10
CA ARG A 253 -11.66 -19.46 -15.62
C ARG A 253 -12.62 -20.61 -15.28
N GLU A 254 -12.12 -21.84 -15.27
CA GLU A 254 -12.90 -23.03 -14.92
C GLU A 254 -13.03 -23.24 -13.40
N SER A 255 -12.38 -22.40 -12.59
CA SER A 255 -12.28 -22.58 -11.13
C SER A 255 -13.53 -22.16 -10.35
N LYS A 256 -13.62 -22.59 -9.08
CA LYS A 256 -14.70 -22.16 -8.18
C LYS A 256 -14.67 -20.65 -7.92
N LEU A 257 -13.48 -20.06 -7.86
CA LEU A 257 -13.32 -18.63 -7.63
C LEU A 257 -13.97 -17.85 -8.77
N CYS A 258 -13.56 -18.07 -10.02
CA CYS A 258 -14.08 -17.34 -11.18
C CYS A 258 -15.59 -17.55 -11.43
N ASN A 259 -16.15 -18.66 -10.96
CA ASN A 259 -17.60 -18.91 -11.01
C ASN A 259 -18.42 -18.11 -9.97
N LYS A 260 -17.78 -17.37 -9.05
CA LYS A 260 -18.47 -16.38 -8.21
C LYS A 260 -18.83 -15.14 -9.05
N SER A 261 -20.04 -14.62 -8.86
CA SER A 261 -20.53 -13.42 -9.57
C SER A 261 -19.65 -12.20 -9.27
N GLY A 262 -19.27 -11.43 -10.30
CA GLY A 262 -18.57 -10.15 -10.16
C GLY A 262 -17.04 -10.20 -10.34
N ILE A 263 -16.48 -11.39 -10.63
CA ILE A 263 -15.06 -11.54 -10.94
C ILE A 263 -14.81 -11.26 -12.42
N LYS A 264 -13.85 -10.39 -12.70
CA LYS A 264 -13.36 -10.10 -14.05
C LYS A 264 -11.89 -10.48 -14.14
N VAL A 265 -11.50 -11.01 -15.29
CA VAL A 265 -10.12 -11.38 -15.54
C VAL A 265 -9.67 -10.60 -16.75
N PHE A 266 -8.62 -9.81 -16.57
CA PHE A 266 -7.93 -9.12 -17.64
C PHE A 266 -6.61 -9.84 -17.84
N SER A 267 -6.20 -9.98 -19.09
CA SER A 267 -4.94 -10.62 -19.45
C SER A 267 -4.62 -10.11 -20.82
N GLU A 268 -3.48 -9.46 -21.01
CA GLU A 268 -3.06 -8.96 -22.32
C GLU A 268 -2.97 -10.08 -23.37
N GLU A 269 -2.74 -11.33 -22.97
CA GLU A 269 -2.81 -12.51 -23.87
C GLU A 269 -4.21 -12.79 -24.49
N LEU A 270 -5.27 -12.06 -24.09
CA LEU A 270 -6.63 -12.26 -24.62
C LEU A 270 -6.83 -11.80 -26.07
N GLU A 271 -5.97 -10.92 -26.61
CA GLU A 271 -6.18 -10.42 -27.99
C GLU A 271 -5.41 -11.20 -29.07
N GLU A 272 -4.31 -11.90 -28.74
CA GLU A 272 -3.48 -12.56 -29.76
C GLU A 272 -3.65 -14.10 -29.84
N ASN A 273 -4.09 -14.78 -28.76
CA ASN A 273 -4.05 -16.26 -28.71
C ASN A 273 -5.38 -16.99 -28.95
N LEU A 274 -6.43 -16.32 -29.43
CA LEU A 274 -7.63 -17.03 -29.91
C LEU A 274 -7.41 -17.80 -31.22
N ASN A 275 -6.24 -17.65 -31.87
CA ASN A 275 -5.91 -18.32 -33.13
C ASN A 275 -4.80 -19.39 -33.06
N ASP A 276 -4.05 -19.50 -31.95
CA ASP A 276 -2.98 -20.49 -31.84
C ASP A 276 -3.31 -21.60 -30.85
N SER A 277 -3.74 -22.74 -31.40
CA SER A 277 -3.97 -24.02 -30.71
C SER A 277 -2.67 -24.71 -30.23
N SER A 278 -1.62 -23.95 -29.93
CA SER A 278 -0.34 -24.45 -29.42
C SER A 278 -0.02 -23.85 -28.06
N CYS A 279 -0.87 -24.19 -27.10
CA CYS A 279 -0.60 -24.16 -25.67
C CYS A 279 -1.38 -25.29 -25.01
#